data_AF-A0A0E3SRS5-F1
#
_entry.id   AF-A0A0E3SRS5-F1
#
_cell.length_a   1.000
_cell.length_b   1.000
_cell.length_c   1.000
_cell.angle_alpha   90.00
_cell.angle_beta   90.00
_cell.angle_gamma   90.00
#
_symmetry.space_group_name_H-M   'P 1'
#
loop_
_entity.id
_entity.type
_entity.pdbx_description
1 polymer ?
#
loop_
_entity_poly.entity_id
_entity_poly.type
_entity_poly.pdbx_seq_one_letter_code
_entity_poly.pdbx_strand_id
1 'polypeptide(L)'
;MYCHNCGSEIDDDDAFCSKCGTRIKKIEKEILSSTLDVKNEESRKGESYIKLDTPTQNNSSIKKEDPESWVFIKICAYLICAVIISSLFIGLYDIGSDFYGGEVAFVQGEGESFVTSNSEITQDLTQAQKNTQICEDIVQDYYKTHTYVTDNVFDCDNMAMDVWNLVESRGINAEIGVGNVDIKGESLEDINHAWVIAEVEPQNWIALECTGGYVTYENEYYSGWFFDNPKNYQRFLDLYTNWEYQYQDYENYRLYYNEIVDMYNGADYYEQLALESGLTVARNTLEEKERDFLKTDAELNALLKYG
;
A
#
# COMPACT_ATOMS: atom_id res chain seq x y z
N MET A 1 21.09 16.84 -13.34
CA MET A 1 19.80 16.69 -12.59
C MET A 1 19.72 15.32 -11.90
N TYR A 2 18.66 15.00 -11.14
CA TYR A 2 18.47 13.66 -10.53
C TYR A 2 17.22 12.97 -11.08
N CYS A 3 17.27 11.64 -11.17
CA CYS A 3 16.14 10.81 -11.58
C CYS A 3 15.01 10.92 -10.57
N HIS A 4 13.82 11.33 -11.00
CA HIS A 4 12.65 11.35 -10.12
C HIS A 4 12.16 9.95 -9.72
N ASN A 5 12.57 8.90 -10.43
CA ASN A 5 12.13 7.54 -10.16
C ASN A 5 13.08 6.74 -9.26
N CYS A 6 14.41 6.92 -9.40
CA CYS A 6 15.38 6.11 -8.65
C CYS A 6 16.49 6.92 -7.95
N GLY A 7 16.42 8.24 -8.01
CA GLY A 7 17.35 9.15 -7.32
C GLY A 7 18.79 9.17 -7.86
N SER A 8 19.11 8.45 -8.95
CA SER A 8 20.45 8.53 -9.55
C SER A 8 20.70 9.87 -10.21
N GLU A 9 21.96 10.31 -10.21
CA GLU A 9 22.38 11.48 -10.97
C GLU A 9 22.20 11.22 -12.47
N ILE A 10 21.64 12.21 -13.19
CA ILE A 10 21.34 12.19 -14.62
C ILE A 10 21.96 13.42 -15.26
N ASP A 11 22.54 13.27 -16.45
CA ASP A 11 23.02 14.40 -17.24
C ASP A 11 21.84 15.22 -17.78
N ASP A 12 22.00 16.54 -17.87
CA ASP A 12 20.93 17.44 -18.30
C ASP A 12 20.54 17.21 -19.79
N ASP A 13 21.36 16.47 -20.54
CA ASP A 13 21.10 16.05 -21.93
C ASP A 13 20.46 14.66 -22.09
N ASP A 14 20.32 13.87 -21.02
CA ASP A 14 19.79 12.51 -21.10
C ASP A 14 18.26 12.49 -21.25
N ALA A 15 17.78 11.81 -22.31
CA ALA A 15 16.35 11.60 -22.52
C ALA A 15 15.77 10.47 -21.62
N PHE A 16 16.63 9.63 -21.04
CA PHE A 16 16.25 8.50 -20.20
C PHE A 16 17.31 8.28 -19.11
N CYS A 17 16.86 7.84 -17.93
CA CYS A 17 17.74 7.48 -16.82
C CYS A 17 18.52 6.20 -17.15
N SER A 18 19.85 6.28 -17.15
CA SER A 18 20.74 5.15 -17.41
C SER A 18 20.63 4.01 -16.38
N LYS A 19 20.15 4.30 -15.16
CA LYS A 19 19.99 3.31 -14.08
C LYS A 19 18.65 2.55 -14.11
N CYS A 20 17.52 3.22 -14.25
CA CYS A 20 16.18 2.59 -14.16
C CYS A 20 15.34 2.68 -15.44
N GLY A 21 15.84 3.32 -16.51
CA GLY A 21 15.16 3.43 -17.81
C GLY A 21 14.04 4.48 -17.89
N THR A 22 13.74 5.19 -16.80
CA THR A 22 12.67 6.21 -16.77
C THR A 22 12.97 7.39 -17.69
N ARG A 23 11.98 7.80 -18.50
CA ARG A 23 12.11 8.90 -19.47
C ARG A 23 12.11 10.27 -18.79
N ILE A 24 13.04 11.13 -19.17
CA ILE A 24 13.21 12.47 -18.59
C ILE A 24 12.66 13.52 -19.55
N LYS A 25 11.72 14.35 -19.08
CA LYS A 25 11.12 15.43 -19.87
C LYS A 25 12.01 16.68 -19.76
N LYS A 26 12.67 17.07 -20.87
CA LYS A 26 13.37 18.36 -20.98
C LYS A 26 12.33 19.49 -21.03
N ILE A 27 12.37 20.39 -20.04
CA ILE A 27 11.63 21.65 -20.09
C ILE A 27 12.50 22.63 -20.88
N GLU A 28 12.13 22.89 -22.14
CA GLU A 28 12.83 23.88 -22.97
C GLU A 28 12.54 25.31 -22.51
N LYS A 29 13.62 26.10 -22.53
CA LYS A 29 13.79 27.40 -21.90
C LYS A 29 13.26 28.52 -22.82
N GLU A 30 11.95 28.62 -23.01
CA GLU A 30 11.34 29.67 -23.86
C GLU A 30 10.55 30.77 -23.12
N ILE A 31 10.38 30.71 -21.79
CA ILE A 31 9.50 31.66 -21.08
C ILE A 31 10.19 32.98 -20.69
N LEU A 32 11.51 33.15 -20.91
CA LEU A 32 12.24 34.34 -20.42
C LEU A 32 12.16 35.59 -21.32
N SER A 33 11.50 35.56 -22.48
CA SER A 33 11.49 36.71 -23.40
C SER A 33 10.15 37.44 -23.59
N SER A 34 9.07 37.07 -22.89
CA SER A 34 7.73 37.65 -23.15
C SER A 34 7.23 38.69 -22.14
N THR A 35 7.99 39.06 -21.11
CA THR A 35 7.54 40.01 -20.06
C THR A 35 7.99 41.46 -20.25
N LEU A 36 8.19 41.90 -21.50
CA LEU A 36 8.22 43.33 -21.84
C LEU A 36 7.00 43.65 -22.70
N ASP A 37 5.91 44.02 -22.03
CA ASP A 37 4.96 45.07 -22.45
C ASP A 37 3.60 44.83 -21.78
N VAL A 38 3.25 45.71 -20.83
CA VAL A 38 2.02 46.52 -20.79
C VAL A 38 1.94 47.23 -19.44
N LYS A 39 1.81 48.55 -19.51
CA LYS A 39 1.60 49.50 -18.40
C LYS A 39 0.11 49.67 -18.07
N ASN A 40 -0.14 50.03 -16.81
CA ASN A 40 -1.27 50.79 -16.23
C ASN A 40 -2.65 50.11 -16.20
N GLU A 41 -3.53 50.28 -15.20
CA GLU A 41 -3.58 51.10 -13.98
C GLU A 41 -4.72 50.54 -13.06
N GLU A 42 -4.52 50.69 -11.74
CA GLU A 42 -5.50 50.89 -10.65
C GLU A 42 -6.90 50.22 -10.64
N SER A 43 -7.21 49.47 -9.57
CA SER A 43 -7.99 50.01 -8.43
C SER A 43 -8.17 48.98 -7.31
N ARG A 44 -8.51 49.50 -6.13
CA ARG A 44 -8.25 48.93 -4.80
C ARG A 44 -9.55 48.43 -4.14
N LYS A 45 -9.41 47.33 -3.38
CA LYS A 45 -10.04 46.97 -2.09
C LYS A 45 -10.95 45.75 -2.09
N GLY A 46 -10.50 44.77 -1.31
CA GLY A 46 -11.30 44.15 -0.26
C GLY A 46 -11.60 42.69 -0.51
N GLU A 47 -10.72 41.81 -0.06
CA GLU A 47 -11.10 40.40 0.13
C GLU A 47 -10.77 39.95 1.54
N SER A 48 -11.83 39.40 2.13
CA SER A 48 -11.99 38.94 3.48
C SER A 48 -11.27 37.63 3.72
N TYR A 49 -10.66 37.54 4.89
CA TYR A 49 -10.29 36.31 5.59
C TYR A 49 -11.19 35.10 5.24
N ILE A 50 -10.60 34.04 4.68
CA ILE A 50 -11.19 32.71 4.77
C ILE A 50 -10.98 32.24 6.21
N LYS A 51 -12.06 32.19 6.98
CA LYS A 51 -12.06 31.55 8.29
C LYS A 51 -11.89 30.04 8.10
N LEU A 52 -10.79 29.50 8.60
CA LEU A 52 -10.63 28.08 8.89
C LEU A 52 -11.58 27.69 10.03
N ASP A 53 -12.37 26.64 9.83
CA ASP A 53 -12.97 25.88 10.92
C ASP A 53 -11.87 25.04 11.59
N THR A 54 -11.35 25.51 12.72
CA THR A 54 -10.45 24.72 13.58
C THR A 54 -11.26 23.73 14.42
N PRO A 55 -10.93 22.42 14.42
CA PRO A 55 -11.34 21.53 15.49
C PRO A 55 -10.56 21.87 16.75
N THR A 56 -11.30 22.06 17.84
CA THR A 56 -10.88 22.35 19.21
C THR A 56 -9.62 21.59 19.64
N GLN A 57 -8.50 22.29 19.81
CA GLN A 57 -7.34 21.76 20.53
C GLN A 57 -7.62 21.79 22.03
N ASN A 58 -7.86 20.60 22.60
CA ASN A 58 -7.71 20.39 24.03
C ASN A 58 -6.21 20.34 24.36
N ASN A 59 -5.72 21.43 24.95
CA ASN A 59 -4.40 21.51 25.55
C ASN A 59 -4.25 20.46 26.65
N SER A 60 -3.46 19.43 26.40
CA SER A 60 -2.72 18.74 27.45
C SER A 60 -1.24 18.74 27.07
N SER A 61 -0.43 19.27 27.97
CA SER A 61 1.01 19.41 27.85
C SER A 61 1.68 18.04 27.72
N ILE A 62 2.04 17.64 26.50
CA ILE A 62 2.87 16.47 26.24
C ILE A 62 4.33 16.88 26.49
N LYS A 63 4.93 16.28 27.51
CA LYS A 63 6.38 16.37 27.77
C LYS A 63 7.11 15.72 26.61
N LYS A 64 8.09 16.40 26.03
CA LYS A 64 9.02 15.80 25.05
C LYS A 64 9.77 14.67 25.74
N GLU A 65 9.54 13.43 25.30
CA GLU A 65 10.33 12.27 25.73
C GLU A 65 11.61 12.18 24.90
N ASP A 66 12.69 11.81 25.58
CA ASP A 66 14.06 11.77 25.06
C ASP A 66 14.24 10.53 24.15
N PRO A 67 14.71 10.69 22.89
CA PRO A 67 14.78 9.60 21.90
C PRO A 67 15.67 8.40 22.31
N GLU A 68 16.53 8.52 23.32
CA GLU A 68 17.34 7.39 23.82
C GLU A 68 16.55 6.37 24.64
N SER A 69 15.37 6.72 25.18
CA SER A 69 14.53 5.81 25.98
C SER A 69 13.96 4.65 25.16
N TRP A 70 13.61 4.91 23.90
CA TRP A 70 12.99 3.93 23.01
C TRP A 70 13.94 2.79 22.61
N VAL A 71 15.23 3.11 22.47
CA VAL A 71 16.26 2.10 22.17
C VAL A 71 16.44 1.16 23.36
N PHE A 72 16.42 1.69 24.59
CA PHE A 72 16.57 0.90 25.81
C PHE A 72 15.37 -0.02 26.06
N ILE A 73 14.14 0.46 25.79
CA ILE A 73 12.91 -0.35 25.90
C ILE A 73 12.92 -1.51 24.90
N LYS A 74 13.35 -1.27 23.66
CA LYS A 74 13.47 -2.32 22.63
C LYS A 74 14.51 -3.39 23.01
N ILE A 75 15.65 -2.99 23.56
CA ILE A 75 16.69 -3.93 24.03
C ILE A 75 16.15 -4.78 25.19
N CYS A 76 15.44 -4.17 26.14
CA CYS A 76 14.85 -4.91 27.27
C CYS A 76 13.78 -5.91 26.81
N ALA A 77 12.91 -5.52 25.86
CA ALA A 77 11.91 -6.42 25.28
C ALA A 77 12.56 -7.61 24.55
N TYR A 78 13.63 -7.37 23.79
CA TYR A 78 14.35 -8.42 23.08
C TYR A 78 14.99 -9.44 24.03
N LEU A 79 15.60 -8.98 25.12
CA LEU A 79 16.21 -9.86 26.14
C LEU A 79 15.16 -10.71 26.87
N ILE A 80 13.98 -10.15 27.17
CA ILE A 80 12.88 -10.90 27.79
C ILE A 80 12.36 -11.98 26.82
N CYS A 81 12.15 -11.66 25.55
CA CYS A 81 11.75 -12.62 24.54
C CYS A 81 12.78 -13.75 24.36
N ALA A 82 14.07 -13.44 24.32
CA ALA A 82 15.13 -14.43 24.18
C ALA A 82 15.16 -15.42 25.36
N VAL A 83 14.92 -14.95 26.59
CA VAL A 83 14.84 -15.82 27.78
C VAL A 83 13.62 -16.74 27.69
N ILE A 84 12.45 -16.23 27.30
CA ILE A 84 11.23 -17.04 27.15
C ILE A 84 11.42 -18.12 26.07
N ILE A 85 11.99 -17.77 24.92
CA ILE A 85 12.26 -18.71 23.83
C ILE A 85 13.25 -19.79 24.27
N SER A 86 14.35 -19.40 24.93
CA SER A 86 15.34 -20.38 25.44
C SER A 86 14.74 -21.35 26.47
N SER A 87 13.76 -20.89 27.26
CA SER A 87 13.04 -21.70 28.24
C SER A 87 12.13 -22.74 27.58
N LEU A 88 11.54 -22.40 26.43
CA LEU A 88 10.69 -23.31 25.65
C LEU A 88 11.51 -24.39 24.94
N PHE A 89 12.74 -24.09 24.52
CA PHE A 89 13.63 -25.07 23.88
C PHE A 89 14.21 -26.10 24.84
N ILE A 90 14.38 -25.79 26.12
CA ILE A 90 14.84 -26.75 27.14
C ILE A 90 13.73 -27.78 27.46
N GLY A 91 12.45 -27.39 27.39
CA GLY A 91 11.32 -28.29 27.65
C GLY A 91 11.03 -29.34 26.56
N LEU A 92 11.58 -29.18 25.36
CA LEU A 92 11.37 -30.10 24.24
C LEU A 92 12.50 -31.13 24.06
N TYR A 93 13.63 -30.97 24.75
CA TYR A 93 14.75 -31.91 24.63
C TYR A 93 14.59 -33.19 25.50
N ASP A 94 13.69 -33.19 26.49
CA ASP A 94 13.49 -34.31 27.42
C ASP A 94 12.41 -35.33 27.00
N ILE A 95 11.72 -35.14 25.85
CA ILE A 95 10.67 -36.07 25.38
C ILE A 95 11.17 -36.93 24.20
N GLY A 96 12.39 -36.71 23.70
CA GLY A 96 12.87 -37.29 22.44
C GLY A 96 13.68 -38.59 22.52
N SER A 97 14.06 -39.12 23.69
CA SER A 97 15.07 -40.20 23.77
C SER A 97 14.55 -41.64 23.87
N ASP A 98 13.26 -41.88 24.11
CA ASP A 98 12.80 -43.22 24.55
C ASP A 98 11.99 -44.02 23.51
N PHE A 99 11.86 -43.56 22.26
CA PHE A 99 10.96 -44.22 21.28
C PHE A 99 11.60 -44.86 20.03
N TYR A 100 12.92 -45.06 19.99
CA TYR A 100 13.58 -45.83 18.92
C TYR A 100 14.35 -47.04 19.49
N GLY A 101 13.62 -48.10 19.85
CA GLY A 101 14.22 -49.36 20.25
C GLY A 101 13.19 -50.44 20.58
N GLY A 102 12.59 -51.05 19.55
CA GLY A 102 11.68 -52.18 19.74
C GLY A 102 11.56 -53.04 18.48
N GLU A 103 12.27 -54.17 18.46
CA GLU A 103 12.07 -55.28 17.53
C GLU A 103 10.62 -55.77 17.57
N VAL A 104 10.00 -55.93 16.40
CA VAL A 104 8.70 -56.60 16.27
C VAL A 104 8.90 -58.04 15.84
N ALA A 105 8.59 -58.93 16.79
CA ALA A 105 8.56 -60.37 16.63
C ALA A 105 7.41 -60.80 15.70
N PHE A 106 7.73 -61.76 14.83
CA PHE A 106 6.82 -62.47 13.95
C PHE A 106 5.84 -63.33 14.78
N VAL A 107 4.53 -63.13 14.59
CA VAL A 107 3.50 -64.08 15.04
C VAL A 107 2.56 -64.38 13.87
N GLN A 108 2.59 -65.63 13.42
CA GLN A 108 1.58 -66.22 12.53
C GLN A 108 0.29 -66.41 13.33
N GLY A 109 -0.82 -65.88 12.81
CA GLY A 109 -2.17 -66.11 13.30
C GLY A 109 -3.10 -66.33 12.10
N GLU A 110 -3.74 -67.49 12.07
CA GLU A 110 -4.60 -67.97 10.99
C GLU A 110 -5.94 -67.23 10.91
N GLY A 111 -6.42 -67.12 9.67
CA GLY A 111 -7.80 -66.95 9.21
C GLY A 111 -8.88 -66.43 10.15
N GLU A 112 -9.47 -65.30 9.76
CA GLU A 112 -10.93 -65.18 9.66
C GLU A 112 -11.30 -64.11 8.62
N SER A 113 -12.06 -64.54 7.62
CA SER A 113 -12.60 -63.69 6.56
C SER A 113 -13.69 -62.79 7.12
N PHE A 114 -13.44 -61.49 7.20
CA PHE A 114 -14.49 -60.50 7.43
C PHE A 114 -14.65 -59.64 6.17
N VAL A 115 -15.66 -59.99 5.38
CA VAL A 115 -16.19 -59.13 4.32
C VAL A 115 -17.10 -58.11 5.00
N THR A 116 -16.66 -56.85 5.06
CA THR A 116 -17.59 -55.71 5.13
C THR A 116 -17.09 -54.61 4.21
N SER A 117 -17.68 -54.60 3.02
CA SER A 117 -18.05 -53.41 2.24
C SER A 117 -17.11 -52.21 2.31
N ASN A 118 -16.17 -52.15 1.35
CA ASN A 118 -15.81 -50.87 0.74
C ASN A 118 -17.08 -50.28 0.10
N SER A 119 -17.84 -49.49 0.85
CA SER A 119 -18.56 -48.39 0.22
C SER A 119 -17.56 -47.25 0.12
N GLU A 120 -16.83 -47.20 -0.98
CA GLU A 120 -16.30 -45.93 -1.47
C GLU A 120 -17.50 -45.01 -1.68
N ILE A 121 -17.87 -44.30 -0.61
CA ILE A 121 -18.65 -43.10 -0.73
C ILE A 121 -17.64 -42.08 -1.25
N THR A 122 -17.42 -42.07 -2.56
CA THR A 122 -16.99 -40.85 -3.25
C THR A 122 -18.13 -39.85 -3.05
N GLN A 123 -18.10 -39.11 -1.93
CA GLN A 123 -18.96 -37.94 -1.77
C GLN A 123 -18.51 -36.97 -2.86
N ASP A 124 -19.30 -36.89 -3.92
CA ASP A 124 -19.05 -35.93 -5.00
C ASP A 124 -19.08 -34.53 -4.38
N LEU A 125 -17.95 -33.83 -4.48
CA LEU A 125 -17.81 -32.51 -3.90
C LEU A 125 -18.90 -31.59 -4.47
N THR A 126 -19.46 -30.75 -3.61
CA THR A 126 -20.33 -29.65 -4.05
C THR A 126 -19.57 -28.71 -4.98
N GLN A 127 -20.28 -27.92 -5.80
CA GLN A 127 -19.62 -26.95 -6.68
C GLN A 127 -18.79 -25.93 -5.88
N ALA A 128 -19.28 -25.50 -4.70
CA ALA A 128 -18.55 -24.59 -3.81
C ALA A 128 -17.22 -25.20 -3.34
N GLN A 129 -17.22 -26.47 -2.93
CA GLN A 129 -16.01 -27.19 -2.54
C GLN A 129 -15.05 -27.38 -3.72
N LYS A 130 -15.56 -27.67 -4.92
CA LYS A 130 -14.75 -27.77 -6.15
C LYS A 130 -14.09 -26.42 -6.47
N ASN A 131 -14.85 -25.32 -6.41
CA ASN A 131 -14.35 -23.98 -6.66
C ASN A 131 -13.31 -23.56 -5.62
N THR A 132 -13.55 -23.88 -4.34
CA THR A 132 -12.60 -23.65 -3.25
C THR A 132 -11.28 -24.38 -3.50
N GLN A 133 -11.34 -25.67 -3.84
CA GLN A 133 -10.14 -26.46 -4.16
C GLN A 133 -9.38 -25.87 -5.36
N ILE A 134 -10.10 -25.45 -6.40
CA ILE A 134 -9.48 -24.80 -7.57
C ILE A 134 -8.74 -23.52 -7.17
N CYS A 135 -9.33 -22.69 -6.30
CA CYS A 135 -8.71 -21.46 -5.82
C CYS A 135 -7.46 -21.75 -4.96
N GLU A 136 -7.53 -22.73 -4.06
CA GLU A 136 -6.40 -23.19 -3.25
C GLU A 136 -5.25 -23.69 -4.14
N ASP A 137 -5.56 -24.53 -5.14
CA ASP A 137 -4.56 -25.06 -6.06
C ASP A 137 -3.90 -23.93 -6.86
N ILE A 138 -4.69 -22.97 -7.37
CA ILE A 138 -4.18 -21.81 -8.12
C ILE A 138 -3.19 -21.00 -7.28
N VAL A 139 -3.59 -20.57 -6.07
CA VAL A 139 -2.77 -19.68 -5.26
C VAL A 139 -1.49 -20.37 -4.76
N GLN A 140 -1.59 -21.66 -4.40
CA GLN A 140 -0.43 -22.46 -4.00
C GLN A 140 0.54 -22.71 -5.15
N ASP A 141 0.04 -23.07 -6.33
CA ASP A 141 0.90 -23.36 -7.49
C ASP A 141 1.53 -22.08 -8.04
N TYR A 142 0.80 -20.96 -8.02
CA TYR A 142 1.36 -19.66 -8.36
C TYR A 142 2.52 -19.31 -7.42
N TYR A 143 2.32 -19.40 -6.10
CA TYR A 143 3.37 -19.15 -5.09
C TYR A 143 4.59 -20.06 -5.26
N LYS A 144 4.41 -21.34 -5.57
CA LYS A 144 5.54 -22.28 -5.80
C LYS A 144 6.35 -21.95 -7.06
N THR A 145 5.73 -21.30 -8.04
CA THR A 145 6.32 -21.09 -9.38
C THR A 145 6.77 -19.65 -9.62
N HIS A 146 6.37 -18.71 -8.76
CA HIS A 146 6.72 -17.29 -8.84
C HIS A 146 7.50 -16.88 -7.59
N THR A 147 8.56 -16.11 -7.76
CA THR A 147 9.39 -15.64 -6.65
C THR A 147 9.00 -14.22 -6.31
N TYR A 148 8.61 -14.00 -5.06
CA TYR A 148 8.47 -12.67 -4.49
C TYR A 148 9.85 -12.02 -4.36
N VAL A 149 10.06 -10.89 -5.02
CA VAL A 149 11.29 -10.09 -4.98
C VAL A 149 11.02 -8.85 -4.13
N THR A 150 11.44 -8.92 -2.87
CA THR A 150 11.28 -7.87 -1.85
C THR A 150 11.85 -6.49 -2.22
N ASP A 151 12.61 -6.41 -3.32
CA ASP A 151 13.40 -5.25 -3.68
C ASP A 151 12.65 -4.27 -4.60
N ASN A 152 11.45 -4.66 -5.08
CA ASN A 152 10.52 -3.77 -5.77
C ASN A 152 9.20 -3.68 -4.99
N VAL A 153 8.89 -2.45 -4.58
CA VAL A 153 7.54 -2.03 -4.21
C VAL A 153 6.60 -2.47 -5.35
N PHE A 154 5.49 -3.14 -5.04
CA PHE A 154 4.42 -3.61 -5.96
C PHE A 154 4.45 -5.05 -6.50
N ASP A 155 5.17 -5.99 -5.89
CA ASP A 155 5.08 -7.39 -6.30
C ASP A 155 3.68 -8.00 -6.01
N CYS A 156 3.02 -7.62 -4.91
CA CYS A 156 1.66 -8.09 -4.59
C CYS A 156 0.64 -7.72 -5.68
N ASP A 157 0.77 -6.54 -6.30
CA ASP A 157 -0.14 -6.04 -7.33
C ASP A 157 -0.14 -6.90 -8.58
N ASN A 158 1.07 -7.25 -9.05
CA ASN A 158 1.26 -8.11 -10.19
C ASN A 158 0.77 -9.53 -9.90
N MET A 159 1.09 -10.06 -8.72
CA MET A 159 0.65 -11.39 -8.30
C MET A 159 -0.88 -11.46 -8.19
N ALA A 160 -1.53 -10.44 -7.64
CA ALA A 160 -2.98 -10.37 -7.55
C ALA A 160 -3.65 -10.31 -8.93
N MET A 161 -3.14 -9.50 -9.86
CA MET A 161 -3.64 -9.45 -11.24
C MET A 161 -3.49 -10.79 -11.97
N ASP A 162 -2.37 -11.48 -11.78
CA ASP A 162 -2.12 -12.79 -12.40
C ASP A 162 -3.02 -13.89 -11.80
N VAL A 163 -3.12 -13.96 -10.47
CA VAL A 163 -4.00 -14.91 -9.77
C VAL A 163 -5.46 -14.66 -10.16
N TRP A 164 -5.89 -13.41 -10.26
CA TRP A 164 -7.22 -13.04 -10.75
C TRP A 164 -7.48 -13.63 -12.14
N ASN A 165 -6.54 -13.45 -13.09
CA ASN A 165 -6.66 -14.01 -14.43
C ASN A 165 -6.78 -15.54 -14.42
N LEU A 166 -6.03 -16.22 -13.53
CA LEU A 166 -6.08 -17.67 -13.39
C LEU A 166 -7.44 -18.13 -12.85
N VAL A 167 -8.00 -17.46 -11.84
CA VAL A 167 -9.31 -17.78 -11.26
C VAL A 167 -10.44 -17.57 -12.29
N GLU A 168 -10.46 -16.42 -12.96
CA GLU A 168 -11.43 -16.11 -14.02
C GLU A 168 -11.34 -17.09 -15.20
N SER A 169 -10.14 -17.56 -15.55
CA SER A 169 -9.96 -18.56 -16.61
C SER A 169 -10.63 -19.91 -16.30
N ARG A 170 -10.95 -20.16 -15.03
CA ARG A 170 -11.70 -21.35 -14.57
C ARG A 170 -13.21 -21.10 -14.48
N GLY A 171 -13.68 -19.91 -14.84
CA GLY A 171 -15.09 -19.53 -14.77
C GLY A 171 -15.58 -19.27 -13.36
N ILE A 172 -14.68 -18.88 -12.45
CA ILE A 172 -14.99 -18.46 -11.10
C ILE A 172 -14.87 -16.94 -11.07
N ASN A 173 -15.94 -16.26 -10.63
CA ASN A 173 -15.97 -14.81 -10.51
C ASN A 173 -14.96 -14.35 -9.45
N ALA A 174 -14.17 -13.32 -9.74
CA ALA A 174 -13.16 -12.81 -8.83
C ALA A 174 -13.04 -11.28 -8.87
N GLU A 175 -12.57 -10.70 -7.76
CA GLU A 175 -12.25 -9.28 -7.62
C GLU A 175 -10.83 -9.13 -7.06
N ILE A 176 -10.14 -8.07 -7.43
CA ILE A 176 -8.83 -7.70 -6.89
C ILE A 176 -9.06 -6.75 -5.71
N GLY A 177 -8.64 -7.15 -4.51
CA GLY A 177 -8.71 -6.34 -3.31
C GLY A 177 -7.43 -5.55 -3.07
N VAL A 178 -7.54 -4.33 -2.57
CA VAL A 178 -6.42 -3.50 -2.11
C VAL A 178 -6.76 -2.77 -0.82
N GLY A 179 -5.82 -2.69 0.09
CA GLY A 179 -6.04 -2.12 1.41
C GLY A 179 -4.94 -2.42 2.40
N ASN A 180 -5.29 -2.33 3.69
CA ASN A 180 -4.41 -2.69 4.79
C ASN A 180 -4.85 -4.02 5.40
N VAL A 181 -3.97 -5.03 5.40
CA VAL A 181 -4.25 -6.36 5.99
C VAL A 181 -3.85 -6.48 7.46
N ASP A 182 -3.15 -5.48 8.02
CA ASP A 182 -2.70 -5.46 9.43
C ASP A 182 -3.67 -4.69 10.35
N ILE A 183 -4.45 -3.75 9.79
CA ILE A 183 -5.39 -2.93 10.53
C ILE A 183 -6.74 -2.81 9.82
N LYS A 184 -7.81 -2.67 10.60
CA LYS A 184 -9.15 -2.43 10.06
C LYS A 184 -9.33 -0.95 9.75
N GLY A 185 -9.73 -0.66 8.52
CA GLY A 185 -10.10 0.68 8.08
C GLY A 185 -9.74 0.91 6.62
N GLU A 186 -10.50 1.79 5.96
CA GLU A 186 -10.25 2.22 4.60
C GLU A 186 -9.57 3.59 4.64
N SER A 187 -8.25 3.60 4.50
CA SER A 187 -7.42 4.80 4.43
C SER A 187 -6.43 4.65 3.29
N LEU A 188 -6.42 5.61 2.37
CA LEU A 188 -5.50 5.61 1.23
C LEU A 188 -4.04 5.75 1.69
N GLU A 189 -3.80 6.37 2.83
CA GLU A 189 -2.45 6.55 3.39
C GLU A 189 -1.89 5.26 4.00
N ASP A 190 -2.75 4.26 4.28
CA ASP A 190 -2.38 3.05 5.00
C ASP A 190 -2.37 1.79 4.12
N ILE A 191 -2.53 1.91 2.79
CA ILE A 191 -2.51 0.74 1.89
C ILE A 191 -1.15 0.02 1.98
N ASN A 192 -1.18 -1.28 2.24
CA ASN A 192 0.03 -2.11 2.34
C ASN A 192 -0.01 -3.39 1.49
N HIS A 193 -1.16 -3.75 0.93
CA HIS A 193 -1.31 -5.05 0.29
C HIS A 193 -2.38 -5.11 -0.80
N ALA A 194 -2.21 -6.08 -1.69
CA ALA A 194 -3.13 -6.43 -2.77
C ALA A 194 -3.36 -7.94 -2.82
N TRP A 195 -4.61 -8.37 -2.97
CA TRP A 195 -5.02 -9.77 -2.93
C TRP A 195 -6.18 -10.03 -3.90
N VAL A 196 -6.70 -11.26 -3.91
CA VAL A 196 -7.88 -11.63 -4.71
C VAL A 196 -8.97 -12.17 -3.81
N ILE A 197 -10.24 -11.88 -4.12
CA ILE A 197 -11.39 -12.60 -3.57
C ILE A 197 -12.09 -13.36 -4.69
N ALA A 198 -12.60 -14.55 -4.41
CA ALA A 198 -13.27 -15.40 -5.40
C ALA A 198 -14.63 -15.90 -4.89
N GLU A 199 -15.66 -15.81 -5.73
CA GLU A 199 -17.03 -16.24 -5.44
C GLU A 199 -17.17 -17.75 -5.68
N VAL A 200 -17.01 -18.55 -4.63
CA VAL A 200 -17.06 -20.01 -4.73
C VAL A 200 -18.48 -20.55 -4.88
N GLU A 201 -19.47 -19.81 -4.38
CA GLU A 201 -20.91 -19.99 -4.63
C GLU A 201 -21.61 -18.64 -4.46
N PRO A 202 -22.87 -18.47 -4.93
CA PRO A 202 -23.51 -17.15 -4.94
C PRO A 202 -23.47 -16.44 -3.58
N GLN A 203 -22.87 -15.24 -3.55
CA GLN A 203 -22.65 -14.41 -2.36
C GLN A 203 -21.72 -15.01 -1.29
N ASN A 204 -20.95 -16.05 -1.62
CA ASN A 204 -19.96 -16.64 -0.71
C ASN A 204 -18.58 -16.51 -1.33
N TRP A 205 -17.76 -15.67 -0.69
CA TRP A 205 -16.45 -15.26 -1.20
C TRP A 205 -15.34 -15.75 -0.27
N ILE A 206 -14.25 -16.23 -0.86
CA ILE A 206 -13.03 -16.57 -0.15
C ILE A 206 -11.91 -15.61 -0.54
N ALA A 207 -11.01 -15.29 0.39
CA ALA A 207 -9.84 -14.48 0.10
C ALA A 207 -8.62 -15.35 -0.23
N LEU A 208 -7.84 -14.93 -1.22
CA LEU A 208 -6.66 -15.58 -1.75
C LEU A 208 -5.46 -14.68 -1.48
N GLU A 209 -4.63 -15.08 -0.51
CA GLU A 209 -3.37 -14.41 -0.20
C GLU A 209 -2.32 -14.80 -1.24
N CYS A 210 -2.14 -13.92 -2.23
CA CYS A 210 -1.38 -14.21 -3.44
C CYS A 210 0.13 -14.31 -3.17
N THR A 211 0.64 -13.52 -2.24
CA THR A 211 2.07 -13.51 -1.88
C THR A 211 2.43 -14.62 -0.92
N GLY A 212 1.48 -15.04 -0.07
CA GLY A 212 1.65 -16.16 0.87
C GLY A 212 1.29 -17.53 0.31
N GLY A 213 0.52 -17.59 -0.78
CA GLY A 213 0.16 -18.85 -1.43
C GLY A 213 -0.95 -19.63 -0.74
N TYR A 214 -1.89 -18.96 -0.06
CA TYR A 214 -2.95 -19.63 0.72
C TYR A 214 -4.31 -18.93 0.64
N VAL A 215 -5.36 -19.65 1.01
CA VAL A 215 -6.70 -19.10 1.23
C VAL A 215 -6.83 -18.66 2.69
N THR A 216 -7.47 -17.51 2.92
CA THR A 216 -7.73 -16.97 4.25
C THR A 216 -9.19 -16.56 4.42
N TYR A 217 -9.61 -16.49 5.69
CA TYR A 217 -10.95 -16.08 6.13
C TYR A 217 -10.88 -14.93 7.14
N GLU A 218 -9.71 -14.30 7.25
CA GLU A 218 -9.49 -13.13 8.11
C GLU A 218 -10.31 -11.95 7.60
N ASN A 219 -10.91 -11.17 8.51
CA ASN A 219 -11.89 -10.15 8.14
C ASN A 219 -11.26 -8.99 7.36
N GLU A 220 -9.97 -8.78 7.57
CA GLU A 220 -9.15 -7.72 7.00
C GLU A 220 -9.11 -7.83 5.46
N TYR A 221 -9.10 -9.06 4.93
CA TYR A 221 -9.16 -9.35 3.49
C TYR A 221 -10.53 -9.13 2.86
N TYR A 222 -11.55 -8.88 3.67
CA TYR A 222 -12.90 -8.53 3.22
C TYR A 222 -13.20 -7.05 3.46
N SER A 223 -12.17 -6.25 3.75
CA SER A 223 -12.22 -4.80 3.85
C SER A 223 -11.20 -4.18 2.90
N GLY A 224 -11.52 -3.02 2.34
CA GLY A 224 -10.70 -2.36 1.34
C GLY A 224 -11.49 -2.02 0.09
N TRP A 225 -10.77 -1.72 -0.98
CA TRP A 225 -11.36 -1.44 -2.29
C TRP A 225 -11.19 -2.63 -3.20
N PHE A 226 -12.27 -2.98 -3.90
CA PHE A 226 -12.32 -4.14 -4.76
C PHE A 226 -12.57 -3.71 -6.20
N PHE A 227 -11.88 -4.38 -7.13
CA PHE A 227 -11.95 -4.10 -8.55
C PHE A 227 -12.29 -5.37 -9.34
N ASP A 228 -13.32 -5.27 -10.17
CA ASP A 228 -13.82 -6.40 -10.97
C ASP A 228 -12.84 -6.86 -12.07
N ASN A 229 -11.78 -6.08 -12.35
CA ASN A 229 -10.85 -6.41 -13.41
C ASN A 229 -9.48 -5.70 -13.28
N PRO A 230 -8.41 -6.28 -13.86
CA PRO A 230 -7.07 -5.70 -13.86
C PRO A 230 -6.95 -4.32 -14.48
N LYS A 231 -7.86 -3.95 -15.41
CA LYS A 231 -7.79 -2.64 -16.07
C LYS A 231 -8.18 -1.52 -15.10
N ASN A 232 -9.22 -1.72 -14.30
CA ASN A 232 -9.61 -0.73 -13.28
C ASN A 232 -8.59 -0.71 -12.15
N TYR A 233 -8.05 -1.87 -11.76
CA TYR A 233 -6.98 -1.96 -10.79
C TYR A 233 -5.70 -1.21 -11.23
N GLN A 234 -5.23 -1.44 -12.46
CA GLN A 234 -4.08 -0.71 -13.00
C GLN A 234 -4.32 0.80 -13.03
N ARG A 235 -5.54 1.22 -13.40
CA ARG A 235 -5.90 2.64 -13.37
C ARG A 235 -5.87 3.20 -11.95
N PHE A 236 -6.24 2.41 -10.95
CA PHE A 236 -6.11 2.78 -9.54
C PHE A 236 -4.63 2.99 -9.19
N LEU A 237 -3.74 2.06 -9.53
CA LEU A 237 -2.30 2.20 -9.25
C LEU A 237 -1.70 3.47 -9.87
N ASP A 238 -2.06 3.76 -11.12
CA ASP A 238 -1.61 4.96 -11.83
C ASP A 238 -2.10 6.25 -11.15
N LEU A 239 -3.38 6.29 -10.76
CA LEU A 239 -3.98 7.44 -10.09
C LEU A 239 -3.47 7.61 -8.66
N TYR A 240 -3.33 6.51 -7.91
CA TYR A 240 -2.86 6.50 -6.53
C TYR A 240 -1.42 6.99 -6.43
N THR A 241 -0.53 6.49 -7.30
CA THR A 241 0.87 6.96 -7.37
C THR A 241 0.94 8.45 -7.68
N ASN A 242 0.11 8.94 -8.60
CA ASN A 242 0.07 10.38 -8.92
C ASN A 242 -0.55 11.21 -7.79
N TRP A 243 -1.58 10.69 -7.13
CA TRP A 243 -2.23 11.31 -5.98
C TRP A 243 -1.25 11.48 -4.83
N GLU A 244 -0.49 10.42 -4.48
CA GLU A 244 0.49 10.46 -3.39
C GLU A 244 1.58 11.50 -3.68
N TYR A 245 2.11 11.51 -4.90
CA TYR A 245 3.10 12.50 -5.32
C TYR A 245 2.56 13.94 -5.21
N GLN A 246 1.36 14.19 -5.73
CA GLN A 246 0.76 15.52 -5.72
C GLN A 246 0.38 15.98 -4.32
N TYR A 247 -0.11 15.07 -3.47
CA TYR A 247 -0.40 15.34 -2.06
C TYR A 247 0.87 15.79 -1.33
N GLN A 248 1.95 15.01 -1.45
CA GLN A 248 3.23 15.36 -0.82
C GLN A 248 3.79 16.68 -1.35
N ASP A 249 3.72 16.92 -2.67
CA ASP A 249 4.19 18.17 -3.28
C ASP A 249 3.36 19.38 -2.83
N TYR A 250 2.03 19.25 -2.76
CA TYR A 250 1.13 20.28 -2.22
C TYR A 250 1.41 20.56 -0.74
N GLU A 251 1.48 19.54 0.10
CA GLU A 251 1.68 19.69 1.55
C GLU A 251 3.04 20.32 1.86
N ASN A 252 4.11 19.86 1.21
CA ASN A 252 5.45 20.45 1.36
C ASN A 252 5.47 21.92 0.93
N TYR A 253 4.81 22.26 -0.18
CA TYR A 253 4.76 23.63 -0.66
C TYR A 253 3.87 24.51 0.23
N ARG A 254 2.81 23.96 0.83
CA ARG A 254 1.96 24.65 1.81
C ARG A 254 2.77 25.04 3.04
N LEU A 255 3.63 24.13 3.54
CA LEU A 255 4.54 24.44 4.65
C LEU A 255 5.51 25.58 4.29
N TYR A 256 6.14 25.51 3.11
CA TYR A 256 7.01 26.58 2.60
C TYR A 256 6.28 27.93 2.47
N TYR A 257 5.06 27.93 1.93
CA TYR A 257 4.24 29.13 1.82
C TYR A 257 3.94 29.73 3.20
N ASN A 258 3.58 28.89 4.18
CA ASN A 258 3.32 29.34 5.55
C ASN A 258 4.56 29.97 6.20
N GLU A 259 5.76 29.45 5.95
CA GLU A 259 7.01 30.07 6.41
C GLU A 259 7.21 31.48 5.82
N ILE A 260 6.88 31.69 4.53
CA ILE A 260 6.94 33.02 3.91
C ILE A 260 5.90 33.96 4.52
N VAL A 261 4.69 33.47 4.77
CA VAL A 261 3.63 34.25 5.43
C VAL A 261 4.09 34.68 6.82
N ASP A 262 4.73 33.79 7.59
CA ASP A 262 5.25 34.11 8.91
C ASP A 262 6.38 35.15 8.86
N MET A 263 7.31 35.02 7.90
CA MET A 263 8.35 36.02 7.66
C MET A 263 7.74 37.39 7.29
N TYR A 264 6.76 37.42 6.40
CA TYR A 264 6.08 38.65 5.99
C TYR A 264 5.36 39.32 7.18
N ASN A 265 4.65 38.53 7.98
CA ASN A 265 3.90 39.04 9.14
C ASN A 265 4.82 39.55 10.26
N GLY A 266 6.02 38.97 10.40
CA GLY A 266 7.02 39.38 11.38
C GLY A 266 7.94 40.53 10.93
N ALA A 267 7.96 40.84 9.63
CA ALA A 267 8.85 41.81 9.00
C ALA A 267 8.45 43.27 9.24
N ASP A 268 9.43 44.18 9.14
CA ASP A 268 9.14 45.61 9.07
C ASP A 268 8.56 46.02 7.71
N TYR A 269 8.13 47.28 7.60
CA TYR A 269 7.49 47.79 6.38
C TYR A 269 8.35 47.64 5.11
N TYR A 270 9.67 47.88 5.20
CA TYR A 270 10.54 47.81 4.03
C TYR A 270 10.82 46.35 3.65
N GLU A 271 10.95 45.48 4.63
CA GLU A 271 11.09 44.03 4.44
C GLU A 271 9.81 43.42 3.85
N GLN A 272 8.63 43.83 4.31
CA GLN A 272 7.34 43.43 3.74
C GLN A 272 7.23 43.81 2.26
N LEU A 273 7.60 45.04 1.89
CA LEU A 273 7.63 45.46 0.49
C LEU A 273 8.58 44.61 -0.36
N ALA A 274 9.71 44.17 0.20
CA ALA A 274 10.64 43.28 -0.49
C ALA A 274 10.09 41.85 -0.68
N LEU A 275 9.26 41.37 0.26
CA LEU A 275 8.68 40.03 0.26
C LEU A 275 7.39 39.91 -0.56
N GLU A 276 6.68 41.02 -0.82
CA GLU A 276 5.33 41.03 -1.43
C GLU A 276 5.23 40.27 -2.76
N SER A 277 6.20 40.46 -3.65
CA SER A 277 6.25 39.75 -4.94
C SER A 277 6.45 38.24 -4.74
N GLY A 278 7.36 37.85 -3.84
CA GLY A 278 7.62 36.44 -3.52
C GLY A 278 6.42 35.76 -2.88
N LEU A 279 5.73 36.44 -1.97
CA LEU A 279 4.49 35.94 -1.36
C LEU A 279 3.38 35.75 -2.40
N THR A 280 3.24 36.68 -3.35
CA THR A 280 2.26 36.56 -4.43
C THR A 280 2.55 35.36 -5.33
N VAL A 281 3.81 35.15 -5.72
CA VAL A 281 4.21 33.98 -6.51
C VAL A 281 3.96 32.69 -5.75
N ALA A 282 4.38 32.63 -4.47
CA ALA A 282 4.19 31.43 -3.64
C ALA A 282 2.70 31.10 -3.46
N ARG A 283 1.83 32.09 -3.22
CA ARG A 283 0.38 31.87 -3.15
C ARG A 283 -0.15 31.26 -4.45
N ASN A 284 0.17 31.85 -5.60
CA ASN A 284 -0.34 31.38 -6.88
C ASN A 284 0.14 29.94 -7.20
N THR A 285 1.39 29.62 -6.85
CA THR A 285 1.93 28.25 -7.01
C THR A 285 1.25 27.27 -6.06
N LEU A 286 0.95 27.66 -4.81
CA LEU A 286 0.19 26.82 -3.88
C LEU A 286 -1.21 26.51 -4.42
N GLU A 287 -1.93 27.53 -4.92
CA GLU A 287 -3.26 27.36 -5.53
C GLU A 287 -3.23 26.46 -6.76
N GLU A 288 -2.16 26.50 -7.56
CA GLU A 288 -1.97 25.61 -8.70
C GLU A 288 -1.80 24.15 -8.26
N LYS A 289 -0.89 23.90 -7.30
CA LYS A 289 -0.66 22.57 -6.75
C LYS A 289 -1.92 21.99 -6.10
N GLU A 290 -2.67 22.82 -5.37
CA GLU A 290 -3.95 22.42 -4.76
C GLU A 290 -4.97 21.99 -5.83
N ARG A 291 -5.12 22.77 -6.91
CA ARG A 291 -6.04 22.41 -8.00
C ARG A 291 -5.67 21.10 -8.66
N ASP A 292 -4.38 20.87 -8.91
CA ASP A 292 -3.91 19.65 -9.55
C ASP A 292 -4.16 18.43 -8.64
N PHE A 293 -3.81 18.56 -7.35
CA PHE A 293 -4.09 17.54 -6.33
C PHE A 293 -5.59 17.22 -6.24
N LEU A 294 -6.45 18.24 -6.08
CA LEU A 294 -7.90 18.04 -5.95
C LEU A 294 -8.53 17.42 -7.20
N LYS A 295 -7.96 17.67 -8.38
CA LYS A 295 -8.41 17.02 -9.61
C LYS A 295 -8.12 15.52 -9.57
N THR A 296 -6.89 15.12 -9.25
CA THR A 296 -6.53 13.70 -9.15
C THR A 296 -7.25 13.01 -8.00
N ASP A 297 -7.44 13.68 -6.86
CA ASP A 297 -8.25 13.19 -5.74
C ASP A 297 -9.70 12.89 -6.16
N ALA A 298 -10.33 13.79 -6.91
CA ALA A 298 -11.68 13.57 -7.42
C ALA A 298 -11.75 12.39 -8.42
N GLU A 299 -10.74 12.23 -9.27
CA GLU A 299 -10.66 11.11 -10.22
C GLU A 299 -10.45 9.77 -9.50
N LEU A 300 -9.58 9.74 -8.49
CA LEU A 300 -9.33 8.56 -7.66
C LEU A 300 -10.59 8.16 -6.88
N ASN A 301 -11.22 9.11 -6.17
CA ASN A 301 -12.46 8.86 -5.43
C ASN A 301 -13.61 8.40 -6.33
N ALA A 302 -13.69 8.89 -7.57
CA ALA A 302 -14.66 8.40 -8.53
C ALA A 302 -14.38 6.95 -8.94
N LEU A 303 -13.10 6.58 -9.13
CA LEU A 303 -12.71 5.20 -9.43
C LEU A 303 -13.01 4.26 -8.26
N LEU A 304 -12.66 4.64 -7.02
CA LEU A 304 -12.92 3.79 -5.84
C LEU A 304 -14.41 3.52 -5.60
N LYS A 305 -15.29 4.40 -6.10
CA LYS A 305 -16.73 4.29 -5.91
C LYS A 305 -17.45 3.55 -7.03
N TYR A 306 -16.91 3.57 -8.24
CA TYR A 306 -17.62 3.14 -9.46
C TYR A 306 -16.76 2.28 -10.41
N GLY A 307 -15.49 2.07 -10.09
CA GLY A 307 -14.53 1.29 -10.86
C GLY A 307 -14.45 -0.15 -10.42
#